data_AF-A0A072UTI2-F1
#
_entry.id   AF-A0A072UTI2-F1
#
_cell.length_a   1.000
_cell.length_b   1.000
_cell.length_c   1.000
_cell.angle_alpha   90.00
_cell.angle_beta   90.00
_cell.angle_gamma   90.00
#
_symmetry.space_group_name_H-M   'P 1'
#
loop_
_entity.id
_entity.type
_entity.pdbx_description
1 polymer ?
#
loop_
_entity_poly.entity_id
_entity_poly.type
_entity_poly.pdbx_seq_one_letter_code
_entity_poly.pdbx_strand_id
1 'polypeptide(L)'
;MGNESCKEVLLPKEVDTSTMRLRWYLGVLRDCLCLVFGQDVWIMKEHGNNDSWAKLYSVSFMRDFPSSFATIEVLHIFKDGSLLLDCIYEGERTRKLVFHNSRNGTFKFSESKIMRDVCVESLISPCS
;
A
#
# COMPACT_ATOMS: atom_id res chain seq x y z
N MET A 1 -26.22 15.15 3.04
CA MET A 1 -25.60 13.83 2.85
C MET A 1 -25.48 13.62 1.35
N GLY A 2 -24.26 13.51 0.82
CA GLY A 2 -24.03 13.49 -0.62
C GLY A 2 -24.53 12.19 -1.26
N ASN A 3 -25.03 12.25 -2.48
CA ASN A 3 -25.35 11.08 -3.31
C ASN A 3 -24.05 10.42 -3.80
N GLU A 4 -23.31 9.76 -2.91
CA GLU A 4 -22.18 8.93 -3.32
C GLU A 4 -22.68 7.62 -3.93
N SER A 5 -22.26 7.33 -5.18
CA SER A 5 -22.56 6.04 -5.81
C SER A 5 -21.37 5.11 -5.65
N CYS A 6 -21.55 3.99 -4.97
CA CYS A 6 -20.54 2.93 -4.94
C CYS A 6 -20.60 2.13 -6.25
N LYS A 7 -19.46 1.90 -6.88
CA LYS A 7 -19.32 1.07 -8.08
C LYS A 7 -18.16 0.11 -7.89
N GLU A 8 -18.33 -1.11 -8.40
CA GLU A 8 -17.24 -2.07 -8.46
C GLU A 8 -16.20 -1.60 -9.48
N VAL A 9 -14.94 -1.78 -9.13
CA VAL A 9 -13.78 -1.46 -9.97
C VAL A 9 -12.98 -2.74 -10.14
N LEU A 10 -12.64 -3.08 -11.39
CA LEU A 10 -11.88 -4.30 -11.66
C LEU A 10 -10.41 -4.10 -11.27
N LEU A 11 -9.77 -5.20 -10.89
CA LEU A 11 -8.32 -5.24 -10.66
C LEU A 11 -7.56 -5.01 -11.98
N PRO A 12 -6.26 -4.62 -11.92
CA PRO A 12 -5.40 -4.62 -13.10
C PRO A 12 -5.41 -5.99 -13.79
N LYS A 13 -5.41 -6.00 -15.13
CA LYS A 13 -5.55 -7.22 -15.94
C LYS A 13 -4.41 -8.23 -15.71
N GLU A 14 -3.25 -7.73 -15.31
CA GLU A 14 -2.04 -8.50 -15.06
C GLU A 14 -2.00 -9.12 -13.65
N VAL A 15 -2.95 -8.76 -12.78
CA VAL A 15 -3.05 -9.33 -11.43
C VAL A 15 -3.73 -10.69 -11.53
N ASP A 16 -2.95 -11.75 -11.32
CA ASP A 16 -3.46 -13.11 -11.23
C ASP A 16 -4.00 -13.40 -9.82
N THR A 17 -5.33 -13.38 -9.69
CA THR A 17 -6.03 -13.64 -8.43
C THR A 17 -5.96 -15.10 -7.98
N SER A 18 -5.55 -16.04 -8.84
CA SER A 18 -5.32 -17.44 -8.44
C SER A 18 -4.14 -17.58 -7.45
N THR A 19 -3.28 -16.55 -7.39
CA THR A 19 -2.20 -16.41 -6.40
C THR A 19 -2.67 -15.82 -5.07
N MET A 20 -3.97 -15.92 -4.73
CA MET A 20 -4.68 -15.34 -3.57
C MET A 20 -4.06 -15.57 -2.18
N ARG A 21 -2.97 -16.34 -2.09
CA ARG A 21 -2.09 -16.38 -0.91
C ARG A 21 -1.30 -15.08 -0.70
N LEU A 22 -1.16 -14.25 -1.73
CA LEU A 22 -0.50 -12.96 -1.63
C LEU A 22 -1.45 -11.94 -1.00
N ARG A 23 -0.97 -11.26 0.05
CA ARG A 23 -1.70 -10.16 0.67
C ARG A 23 -1.76 -8.98 -0.31
N TRP A 24 -2.88 -8.28 -0.27
CA TRP A 24 -3.10 -7.07 -1.04
C TRP A 24 -3.56 -5.94 -0.13
N TYR A 25 -3.34 -4.71 -0.59
CA TYR A 25 -3.75 -3.49 0.09
C TYR A 25 -4.34 -2.53 -0.94
N LEU A 26 -5.46 -1.90 -0.61
CA LEU A 26 -6.10 -0.86 -1.41
C LEU A 26 -6.14 0.42 -0.60
N GLY A 27 -5.69 1.52 -1.20
CA GLY A 27 -5.64 2.83 -0.56
C GLY A 27 -5.60 3.96 -1.58
N VAL A 28 -5.22 5.14 -1.12
CA VAL A 28 -5.08 6.34 -1.97
C VAL A 28 -3.64 6.81 -1.94
N LEU A 29 -3.08 7.10 -3.11
CA LEU A 29 -1.71 7.55 -3.27
C LEU A 29 -1.65 8.68 -4.30
N ARG A 30 -1.26 9.88 -3.85
CA ARG A 30 -1.27 11.10 -4.68
C ARG A 30 -2.62 11.32 -5.38
N ASP A 31 -3.70 11.19 -4.61
CA ASP A 31 -5.08 11.35 -5.06
C ASP A 31 -5.57 10.31 -6.09
N CYS A 32 -4.76 9.29 -6.39
CA CYS A 32 -5.14 8.15 -7.22
C CYS A 32 -5.45 6.93 -6.35
N LEU A 33 -6.41 6.10 -6.78
CA LEU A 33 -6.62 4.78 -6.18
C LEU A 33 -5.37 3.92 -6.41
N CYS A 34 -4.87 3.30 -5.34
CA CYS A 34 -3.63 2.52 -5.33
C CYS A 34 -3.92 1.09 -4.87
N LEU A 35 -3.40 0.12 -5.62
CA LEU A 35 -3.44 -1.30 -5.27
C LEU A 35 -2.01 -1.82 -5.10
N VAL A 36 -1.72 -2.39 -3.94
CA VAL A 36 -0.50 -3.18 -3.72
C VAL A 36 -0.91 -4.65 -3.79
N PHE A 37 -0.31 -5.40 -4.70
CA PHE A 37 -0.57 -6.83 -4.86
C PHE A 37 0.75 -7.59 -4.94
N GLY A 38 1.03 -8.42 -3.93
CA GLY A 38 2.33 -9.06 -3.78
C GLY A 38 3.45 -8.02 -3.63
N GLN A 39 4.29 -7.89 -4.65
CA GLN A 39 5.41 -6.94 -4.68
C GLN A 39 5.15 -5.72 -5.57
N ASP A 40 4.03 -5.70 -6.30
CA ASP A 40 3.75 -4.68 -7.28
C ASP A 40 2.81 -3.61 -6.73
N VAL A 41 3.15 -2.36 -7.02
CA VAL A 41 2.33 -1.18 -6.72
C VAL A 41 1.70 -0.69 -8.00
N TRP A 42 0.37 -0.60 -8.00
CA TRP A 42 -0.46 -0.16 -9.12
C TRP A 42 -1.20 1.11 -8.75
N ILE A 43 -1.37 2.02 -9.71
CA ILE A 43 -2.19 3.22 -9.57
C ILE A 43 -3.24 3.27 -10.67
N MET A 44 -4.46 3.67 -10.33
CA MET A 44 -5.52 3.97 -11.30
C MET A 44 -5.42 5.46 -11.65
N LYS A 45 -4.96 5.76 -12.86
CA LYS A 45 -4.77 7.16 -13.29
C LYS A 45 -6.09 7.90 -13.50
N GLU A 46 -7.15 7.17 -13.87
CA GLU A 46 -8.49 7.72 -14.09
C GLU A 46 -9.50 6.90 -13.29
N HIS A 47 -10.11 7.51 -12.28
CA HIS A 47 -11.00 6.80 -11.36
C HIS A 47 -12.19 6.15 -12.09
N GLY A 48 -12.37 4.84 -11.88
CA GLY A 48 -13.43 4.04 -12.51
C GLY A 48 -13.12 3.56 -13.93
N ASN A 49 -11.98 3.93 -14.50
CA ASN A 49 -11.51 3.39 -15.77
C ASN A 49 -10.54 2.23 -15.51
N ASN A 50 -11.01 1.00 -15.71
CA ASN A 50 -10.23 -0.22 -15.49
C ASN A 50 -8.99 -0.31 -16.41
N ASP A 51 -9.00 0.36 -17.56
CA ASP A 51 -7.85 0.38 -18.47
C ASP A 51 -6.80 1.42 -18.07
N SER A 52 -7.07 2.23 -17.04
CA SER A 52 -6.14 3.26 -16.56
C SER A 52 -5.20 2.78 -15.44
N TRP A 53 -5.33 1.51 -15.02
CA TRP A 53 -4.37 0.90 -14.12
C TRP A 53 -2.98 0.90 -14.75
N ALA A 54 -2.01 1.42 -14.02
CA ALA A 54 -0.61 1.42 -14.41
C ALA A 54 0.25 0.91 -13.26
N LYS A 55 1.10 -0.08 -13.54
CA LYS A 55 2.13 -0.52 -12.60
C LYS A 55 3.13 0.61 -12.43
N LEU A 56 3.35 1.03 -11.19
CA LEU A 56 4.24 2.12 -10.86
C LEU A 56 5.62 1.61 -10.42
N TYR A 57 5.64 0.60 -9.55
CA TYR A 57 6.87 0.03 -9.00
C TYR A 57 6.73 -1.47 -8.73
N SER A 58 7.86 -2.18 -8.80
CA SER A 58 8.01 -3.53 -8.25
C SER A 58 9.02 -3.48 -7.11
N VAL A 59 8.57 -3.80 -5.90
CA VAL A 59 9.35 -3.70 -4.66
C VAL A 59 10.20 -4.97 -4.50
N SER A 60 11.39 -4.95 -5.09
CA SER A 60 12.21 -6.14 -5.34
C SER A 60 12.90 -6.74 -4.10
N PHE A 61 13.09 -5.97 -3.03
CA PHE A 61 13.71 -6.45 -1.79
C PHE A 61 12.93 -7.56 -1.10
N MET A 62 11.65 -7.71 -1.47
CA MET A 62 10.77 -8.78 -1.07
C MET A 62 11.20 -10.17 -1.55
N ARG A 63 12.22 -10.29 -2.44
CA ARG A 63 12.79 -11.59 -2.83
C ARG A 63 13.63 -12.23 -1.72
N ASP A 64 14.22 -11.42 -0.85
CA ASP A 64 15.05 -11.90 0.28
C ASP A 64 14.21 -12.17 1.54
N PHE A 65 12.92 -11.81 1.51
CA PHE A 65 11.96 -12.11 2.57
C PHE A 65 11.05 -13.25 2.11
N PRO A 66 10.60 -14.14 3.01
CA PRO A 66 9.53 -15.08 2.69
C PRO A 66 8.26 -14.26 2.37
N SER A 67 8.09 -13.97 1.08
CA SER A 67 7.22 -12.96 0.50
C SER A 67 5.73 -13.22 0.68
N SER A 68 5.35 -14.37 1.22
CA SER A 68 3.96 -14.79 1.38
C SER A 68 3.24 -14.19 2.58
N PHE A 69 3.95 -13.50 3.48
CA PHE A 69 3.39 -13.21 4.81
C PHE A 69 3.44 -11.73 5.25
N ALA A 70 3.99 -10.83 4.43
CA ALA A 70 4.02 -9.41 4.77
C ALA A 70 2.81 -8.66 4.17
N THR A 71 2.13 -7.85 4.98
CA THR A 71 1.20 -6.82 4.47
C THR A 71 2.01 -5.55 4.20
N ILE A 72 1.80 -4.93 3.03
CA ILE A 72 2.55 -3.76 2.59
C ILE A 72 1.56 -2.66 2.26
N GLU A 73 1.81 -1.48 2.80
CA GLU A 73 1.08 -0.26 2.51
C GLU A 73 2.08 0.77 1.99
N VAL A 74 1.74 1.44 0.88
CA VAL A 74 2.55 2.55 0.37
C VAL A 74 2.07 3.82 1.04
N LEU A 75 2.84 4.32 2.00
CA LEU A 75 2.49 5.54 2.74
C LEU A 75 2.74 6.79 1.93
N HIS A 76 3.82 6.81 1.14
CA HIS A 76 4.21 7.99 0.38
C HIS A 76 5.08 7.66 -0.83
N ILE A 77 4.93 8.45 -1.90
CA ILE A 77 5.92 8.53 -2.99
C ILE A 77 6.54 9.92 -2.95
N PHE A 78 7.85 10.00 -2.75
CA PHE A 78 8.62 11.23 -2.78
C PHE A 78 8.76 11.78 -4.21
N LYS A 79 9.12 13.07 -4.35
CA LYS A 79 9.27 13.72 -5.67
C LYS A 79 10.32 13.06 -6.55
N ASP A 80 11.33 12.43 -5.96
CA ASP A 80 12.39 11.69 -6.64
C ASP A 80 11.97 10.27 -7.07
N GLY A 81 10.73 9.86 -6.77
CA GLY A 81 10.20 8.53 -7.05
C GLY A 81 10.53 7.49 -5.98
N SER A 82 11.21 7.87 -4.88
CA SER A 82 11.41 6.97 -3.74
C SER A 82 10.10 6.72 -3.00
N LEU A 83 10.00 5.58 -2.33
CA LEU A 83 8.82 5.10 -1.62
C LEU A 83 9.06 5.05 -0.12
N LEU A 84 8.07 5.45 0.65
CA LEU A 84 7.94 5.07 2.05
C LEU A 84 6.87 3.99 2.16
N LEU A 85 7.27 2.83 2.66
CA LEU A 85 6.43 1.66 2.81
C LEU A 85 6.24 1.36 4.29
N ASP A 86 5.05 0.92 4.65
CA ASP A 86 4.76 0.30 5.93
C ASP A 86 4.63 -1.20 5.72
N CYS A 87 5.44 -1.98 6.42
CA CYS A 87 5.50 -3.43 6.30
C CYS A 87 5.18 -4.11 7.63
N ILE A 88 4.26 -5.06 7.61
CA ILE A 88 3.86 -5.87 8.77
C ILE A 88 4.07 -7.34 8.41
N TYR A 89 4.97 -8.02 9.13
CA TYR A 89 5.15 -9.47 8.97
C TYR A 89 4.05 -10.22 9.73
N GLU A 90 3.55 -11.31 9.15
CA GLU A 90 2.63 -12.20 9.85
C GLU A 90 3.25 -12.72 11.14
N GLY A 91 2.48 -12.67 12.23
CA GLY A 91 2.96 -13.02 13.57
C GLY A 91 3.75 -11.90 14.28
N GLU A 92 4.25 -10.88 13.58
CA GLU A 92 4.81 -9.69 14.22
C GLU A 92 3.71 -8.65 14.50
N ARG A 93 3.72 -8.09 15.71
CA ARG A 93 2.88 -6.92 16.06
C ARG A 93 3.53 -5.59 15.69
N THR A 94 4.80 -5.63 15.30
CA THR A 94 5.59 -4.46 15.00
C THR A 94 5.60 -4.17 13.51
N ARG A 95 5.29 -2.93 13.18
CA ARG A 95 5.41 -2.39 11.84
C ARG A 95 6.85 -1.93 11.60
N LYS A 96 7.37 -2.16 10.38
CA LYS A 96 8.67 -1.63 9.94
C LYS A 96 8.43 -0.66 8.80
N LEU A 97 8.93 0.56 8.97
CA LEU A 97 9.01 1.50 7.87
C LEU A 97 10.18 1.12 6.98
N VAL A 98 9.93 1.05 5.68
CA VAL A 98 10.96 0.79 4.67
C VAL A 98 11.01 1.96 3.70
N PHE A 99 12.18 2.56 3.59
CA PHE A 99 12.47 3.50 2.52
C PHE A 99 13.01 2.73 1.33
N HIS A 100 12.33 2.77 0.19
CA HIS A 100 12.74 2.10 -1.04
C HIS A 100 13.07 3.14 -2.11
N ASN A 101 14.32 3.13 -2.59
CA ASN A 101 14.74 3.96 -3.70
C ASN A 101 14.51 3.22 -5.01
N SER A 102 13.49 3.64 -5.75
CA SER A 102 13.07 2.99 -7.00
C SER A 102 14.09 3.10 -8.13
N ARG A 103 14.99 4.09 -8.10
CA ARG A 103 15.98 4.31 -9.16
C ARG A 103 17.12 3.29 -9.12
N ASN A 104 17.56 2.90 -7.92
CA ASN A 104 18.68 1.96 -7.74
C ASN A 104 18.24 0.61 -7.14
N GLY A 105 16.96 0.45 -6.81
CA GLY A 105 16.40 -0.76 -6.20
C GLY A 105 16.88 -1.02 -4.77
N THR A 106 17.49 -0.02 -4.12
CA THR A 106 17.98 -0.15 -2.74
C THR A 106 16.88 0.15 -1.74
N PHE A 107 17.02 -0.41 -0.54
CA PHE A 107 16.06 -0.23 0.55
C PHE A 107 16.80 -0.03 1.87
N LYS A 108 16.16 0.70 2.78
CA LYS A 108 16.63 0.90 4.15
C LYS A 108 15.46 0.70 5.10
N PHE A 109 15.66 -0.13 6.11
CA PHE A 109 14.72 -0.24 7.21
C PHE A 109 14.92 0.93 8.16
N SER A 110 13.81 1.45 8.70
CA SER A 110 13.90 2.27 9.90
C SER A 110 14.40 1.41 11.05
N GLU A 111 15.30 1.96 11.85
CA GLU A 111 15.75 1.34 13.11
C GLU A 111 14.61 1.27 14.13
N SER A 112 13.64 2.17 14.02
CA SER A 112 12.46 2.22 14.89
C SER A 112 11.34 1.29 14.39
N LYS A 113 10.81 0.49 15.31
CA LYS A 113 9.58 -0.29 15.13
C LYS A 113 8.40 0.56 15.55
N ILE A 114 7.39 0.70 14.70
CA ILE A 114 6.13 1.33 15.09
C ILE A 114 5.24 0.25 15.69
N MET A 115 4.89 0.37 16.96
CA MET A 115 3.87 -0.47 17.58
C MET A 115 2.49 0.06 17.16
N ARG A 116 1.52 -0.83 16.89
CA ARG A 116 0.13 -0.42 16.74
C ARG A 116 -0.40 0.05 18.10
N ASP A 117 -0.16 1.31 18.44
CA ASP A 117 -0.98 1.97 19.45
C ASP A 117 -2.21 2.56 18.75
N VAL A 118 -3.37 2.11 19.22
CA VAL A 118 -4.69 2.46 18.73
C VAL A 118 -4.89 3.96 18.92
N CYS A 119 -5.05 4.72 17.82
CA CYS A 119 -5.69 6.03 17.91
C CYS A 119 -7.15 5.83 18.30
N VAL A 120 -7.49 6.12 19.55
CA VAL A 120 -8.88 6.34 19.96
C VAL A 120 -9.19 7.80 19.66
N GLU A 121 -9.61 8.10 18.43
CA GLU A 121 -10.30 9.35 18.18
C GLU A 121 -11.74 9.21 18.68
N SER A 122 -12.00 9.75 19.87
CA SER A 122 -13.37 9.95 20.35
C SER A 122 -13.94 11.17 19.62
N LEU A 123 -14.72 10.93 18.56
CA LEU A 123 -15.47 11.98 17.84
C LEU A 123 -16.73 12.40 18.60
N ILE A 124 -16.57 12.84 19.86
CA ILE A 124 -17.65 13.54 20.56
C ILE A 124 -17.05 14.76 21.27
N SER A 125 -17.26 15.93 20.68
CA SER A 125 -17.10 17.19 21.40
C SER A 125 -18.32 17.37 22.31
N PRO A 126 -18.18 17.62 23.62
CA PRO A 126 -19.31 18.02 24.44
C PRO A 126 -19.69 19.45 24.04
N CYS A 127 -20.87 19.60 23.42
CA CYS A 127 -21.50 20.90 23.28
C CYS A 127 -21.72 21.50 24.68
N SER A 128 -21.22 22.72 24.91
CA SER A 128 -21.64 23.60 26.00
C SER A 128 -22.46 24.73 25.41
#